data_AF-A0A3B1E753-F1
#
_entry.id   AF-A0A3B1E753-F1
#
_cell.length_a   1.000
_cell.length_b   1.000
_cell.length_c   1.000
_cell.angle_alpha   90.00
_cell.angle_beta   90.00
_cell.angle_gamma   90.00
#
_symmetry.space_group_name_H-M   'P 1'
#
loop_
_entity.id
_entity.type
_entity.pdbx_description
1 polymer ?
#
loop_
_entity_poly.entity_id
_entity_poly.type
_entity_poly.pdbx_seq_one_letter_code
_entity_poly.pdbx_strand_id
1 'polypeptide(L)'
;MAKQLSVKHLKMKLGEKEELIAALTERLELAADQLDRYQRNGDNSAPRASSQESSSQESEERAMLLKELQQLREGQEGDDSGVTLEQISTQITELHHFVANTQSVTQSSSLTATATEEEQDLGESLSAWAAIKSDILSGEAEPSSSSSDDDASDEQVSGQTTKESPPEEIVQKEIAHIPEISWASLTLPEETDFEQADFGTLQQAIESRDQYISYLVQKLRIAETTGLPKDWSTIDAPKELQQRLGQLATRLEETLRLSEVEISMERARLSRESIRLQLVEQRISKELKKLGISHQEDEIDWDRFEEEKSGQGSRWRRLLGMGSDD
;
A
#
# COMPACT_ATOMS: atom_id res chain seq x y z
N MET A 1 -27.50 -43.01 20.88
CA MET A 1 -27.66 -42.87 19.41
C MET A 1 -27.29 -41.47 18.88
N ALA A 2 -27.69 -40.35 19.49
CA ALA A 2 -27.38 -39.00 19.00
C ALA A 2 -25.88 -38.70 18.79
N LYS A 3 -25.01 -39.14 19.70
CA LYS A 3 -23.54 -38.98 19.56
C LYS A 3 -22.98 -39.72 18.33
N GLN A 4 -23.53 -40.88 17.98
CA GLN A 4 -23.08 -41.64 16.81
C GLN A 4 -23.50 -40.97 15.49
N LEU A 5 -24.64 -40.26 15.46
CA LEU A 5 -25.07 -39.49 14.29
C LEU A 5 -24.18 -38.24 14.09
N SER A 6 -23.83 -37.54 15.17
CA SER A 6 -22.92 -36.39 15.10
C SER A 6 -21.52 -36.79 14.61
N VAL A 7 -20.98 -37.91 15.07
CA VAL A 7 -19.68 -38.42 14.59
C VAL A 7 -19.73 -38.80 13.11
N LYS A 8 -20.83 -39.40 12.64
CA LYS A 8 -21.00 -39.71 11.20
C LYS A 8 -21.06 -38.44 10.35
N HIS A 9 -21.80 -37.43 10.80
CA HIS A 9 -21.89 -36.14 10.11
C HIS A 9 -20.55 -35.41 10.04
N LEU A 10 -19.79 -35.42 11.13
CA LEU A 10 -18.46 -34.82 11.17
C LEU A 10 -17.47 -35.55 10.25
N LYS A 11 -17.53 -36.88 10.18
CA LYS A 11 -16.70 -37.66 9.24
C LYS A 11 -17.01 -37.36 7.78
N MET A 12 -18.29 -37.19 7.44
CA MET A 12 -18.72 -36.84 6.09
C MET A 12 -18.19 -35.45 5.70
N LYS A 13 -18.39 -34.44 6.56
CA LYS A 13 -17.85 -33.08 6.37
C LYS A 13 -16.33 -33.05 6.28
N LEU A 14 -15.65 -33.93 7.02
CA LEU A 14 -14.19 -34.04 6.97
C LEU A 14 -13.73 -34.62 5.62
N GLY A 15 -14.42 -35.64 5.11
CA GLY A 15 -14.17 -36.17 3.76
C GLY A 15 -14.41 -35.15 2.65
N GLU A 16 -15.52 -34.38 2.71
CA GLU A 16 -15.80 -33.30 1.75
C GLU A 16 -14.69 -32.22 1.76
N LYS A 17 -14.17 -31.89 2.95
CA LYS A 17 -13.06 -30.94 3.08
C LYS A 17 -11.75 -31.50 2.54
N GLU A 18 -11.45 -32.77 2.81
CA GLU A 18 -10.25 -33.44 2.28
C GLU A 18 -10.28 -33.52 0.75
N GLU A 19 -11.44 -33.79 0.15
CA GLU A 19 -11.64 -33.79 -1.30
C GLU A 19 -11.46 -32.39 -1.90
N LEU A 20 -12.01 -31.35 -1.26
CA LEU A 20 -11.84 -29.97 -1.70
C LEU A 20 -10.38 -29.52 -1.60
N ILE A 21 -9.68 -29.90 -0.51
CA ILE A 21 -8.25 -29.63 -0.36
C ILE A 21 -7.47 -30.32 -1.48
N ALA A 22 -7.76 -31.59 -1.79
CA ALA A 22 -7.10 -32.31 -2.88
C ALA A 22 -7.30 -31.62 -4.24
N ALA A 23 -8.53 -31.20 -4.55
CA ALA A 23 -8.84 -30.50 -5.79
C ALA A 23 -8.15 -29.12 -5.88
N LEU A 24 -8.07 -28.39 -4.77
CA LEU A 24 -7.35 -27.11 -4.72
C LEU A 24 -5.84 -27.31 -4.86
N THR A 25 -5.27 -28.35 -4.25
CA THR A 25 -3.84 -28.65 -4.40
C THR A 25 -3.48 -29.03 -5.83
N GLU A 26 -4.32 -29.83 -6.52
CA GLU A 26 -4.12 -30.16 -7.93
C GLU A 26 -4.18 -28.91 -8.82
N ARG A 27 -5.14 -28.01 -8.55
CA ARG A 27 -5.24 -26.74 -9.29
C ARG A 27 -4.02 -25.83 -9.05
N LEU A 28 -3.47 -25.81 -7.84
CA LEU A 28 -2.25 -25.06 -7.53
C LEU A 28 -1.02 -25.65 -8.20
N GLU A 29 -0.92 -26.98 -8.29
CA GLU A 29 0.16 -27.66 -9.01
C GLU A 29 0.10 -27.33 -10.52
N LEU A 30 -1.10 -27.38 -11.13
CA LEU A 30 -1.28 -26.97 -12.52
C LEU A 30 -0.93 -25.50 -12.76
N ALA A 31 -1.29 -24.61 -11.84
CA ALA A 31 -0.94 -23.19 -11.93
C ALA A 31 0.58 -22.97 -11.78
N ALA A 32 1.23 -23.71 -10.87
CA ALA A 32 2.67 -23.67 -10.70
C ALA A 32 3.41 -24.19 -11.94
N ASP A 33 2.94 -25.28 -12.55
CA ASP A 33 3.47 -25.82 -13.81
C ASP A 33 3.30 -24.83 -14.97
N GLN A 34 2.16 -24.15 -15.06
CA GLN A 34 1.94 -23.10 -16.06
C GLN A 34 2.94 -21.94 -15.86
N LEU A 35 3.14 -21.51 -14.61
CA LEU A 35 4.09 -20.45 -14.29
C LEU A 35 5.54 -20.87 -14.57
N ASP A 36 5.93 -22.11 -14.24
CA ASP A 36 7.24 -22.67 -14.59
C ASP A 36 7.46 -22.69 -16.10
N ARG A 37 6.45 -23.09 -16.88
CA ARG A 37 6.48 -23.02 -18.35
C ARG A 37 6.65 -21.58 -18.84
N TYR A 38 5.94 -20.62 -18.27
CA TYR A 38 6.08 -19.20 -18.63
C TYR A 38 7.45 -18.64 -18.25
N GLN A 39 8.03 -19.04 -17.12
CA GLN A 39 9.37 -18.60 -16.72
C GLN A 39 10.45 -19.23 -17.62
N ARG A 40 10.34 -20.53 -17.90
CA ARG A 40 11.27 -21.23 -18.80
C ARG A 40 11.18 -20.75 -20.25
N ASN A 41 9.99 -20.41 -20.72
CA ASN A 41 9.79 -19.92 -22.09
C ASN A 41 9.97 -18.40 -22.20
N GLY A 42 9.72 -17.65 -21.13
CA GLY A 42 9.80 -16.20 -21.07
C GLY A 42 11.22 -15.66 -20.96
N ASP A 43 12.13 -16.40 -20.31
CA ASP A 43 13.51 -15.94 -20.08
C ASP A 43 14.49 -16.30 -21.22
N ASN A 44 14.05 -17.08 -22.23
CA ASN A 44 14.88 -17.49 -23.38
C ASN A 44 14.37 -17.02 -24.74
N SER A 45 13.28 -16.25 -24.83
CA SER A 45 12.77 -15.75 -26.11
C SER A 45 13.39 -14.40 -26.49
N ALA A 46 14.72 -14.39 -26.63
CA ALA A 46 15.38 -13.41 -27.49
C ALA A 46 15.12 -13.84 -28.95
N PRO A 47 14.54 -12.99 -29.81
CA PRO A 47 14.15 -13.42 -31.15
C PRO A 47 15.38 -13.53 -32.04
N ARG A 48 15.91 -14.74 -32.23
CA ARG A 48 16.70 -15.06 -33.42
C ARG A 48 15.77 -15.55 -34.51
N ALA A 49 15.74 -14.77 -35.58
CA ALA A 49 15.01 -15.03 -36.81
C ALA A 49 15.26 -16.43 -37.36
N SER A 50 14.23 -17.28 -37.36
CA SER A 50 13.91 -18.25 -38.43
C SER A 50 12.73 -19.13 -38.02
N SER A 51 11.54 -18.88 -38.57
CA SER A 51 10.58 -19.90 -39.03
C SER A 51 9.21 -19.27 -39.27
N GLN A 52 8.81 -19.24 -40.53
CA GLN A 52 7.64 -18.54 -41.06
C GLN A 52 6.39 -19.43 -41.10
N GLU A 53 6.34 -20.51 -40.31
CA GLU A 53 5.27 -21.52 -40.38
C GLU A 53 4.50 -21.72 -39.07
N SER A 54 4.95 -21.16 -37.94
CA SER A 54 4.30 -21.30 -36.62
C SER A 54 3.26 -20.21 -36.30
N SER A 55 3.27 -19.09 -37.03
CA SER A 55 2.40 -17.94 -36.73
C SER A 55 0.93 -18.19 -37.01
N SER A 56 0.59 -19.14 -37.89
CA SER A 56 -0.81 -19.42 -38.26
C SER A 56 -1.53 -20.21 -37.16
N GLN A 57 -0.88 -21.22 -36.57
CA GLN A 57 -1.45 -21.97 -35.44
C GLN A 57 -1.57 -21.10 -34.19
N GLU A 58 -0.56 -20.29 -33.88
CA GLU A 58 -0.63 -19.35 -32.75
C GLU A 58 -1.73 -18.30 -32.95
N SER A 59 -2.03 -17.89 -34.19
CA SER A 59 -3.12 -16.95 -34.47
C SER A 59 -4.50 -17.60 -34.29
N GLU A 60 -4.65 -18.88 -34.63
CA GLU A 60 -5.89 -19.63 -34.43
C GLU A 60 -6.12 -19.95 -32.95
N GLU A 61 -5.06 -20.31 -32.21
CA GLU A 61 -5.11 -20.51 -30.75
C GLU A 61 -5.45 -19.21 -30.02
N ARG A 62 -4.87 -18.07 -30.43
CA ARG A 62 -5.25 -16.75 -29.89
C ARG A 62 -6.69 -16.38 -30.23
N ALA A 63 -7.17 -16.71 -31.42
CA ALA A 63 -8.56 -16.47 -31.79
C ALA A 63 -9.55 -17.35 -30.98
N MET A 64 -9.18 -18.60 -30.69
CA MET A 64 -9.97 -19.46 -29.79
C MET A 64 -9.96 -18.94 -28.35
N LEU A 65 -8.80 -18.52 -27.83
CA LEU A 65 -8.70 -17.94 -26.48
C LEU A 65 -9.52 -16.66 -26.34
N LEU A 66 -9.49 -15.77 -27.33
CA LEU A 66 -10.33 -14.57 -27.33
C LEU A 66 -11.82 -14.92 -27.36
N LYS A 67 -12.20 -15.96 -28.10
CA LYS A 67 -13.58 -16.46 -28.12
C LYS A 67 -13.99 -17.08 -26.79
N GLU A 68 -13.11 -17.82 -26.13
CA GLU A 68 -13.35 -18.41 -24.81
C GLU A 68 -13.45 -17.33 -23.72
N LEU A 69 -12.57 -16.32 -23.75
CA LEU A 69 -12.66 -15.15 -22.87
C LEU A 69 -13.93 -14.35 -23.09
N GLN A 70 -14.36 -14.19 -24.34
CA GLN A 70 -15.63 -13.53 -24.66
C GLN A 70 -16.82 -14.34 -24.15
N GLN A 71 -16.78 -15.67 -24.26
CA GLN A 71 -17.83 -16.56 -23.75
C GLN A 71 -17.88 -16.60 -22.22
N LEU A 72 -16.73 -16.54 -21.54
CA LEU A 72 -16.63 -16.38 -20.09
C LEU A 72 -17.17 -15.02 -19.62
N ARG A 73 -16.89 -13.95 -20.37
CA ARG A 73 -17.41 -12.61 -20.09
C ARG A 73 -18.93 -12.57 -20.23
N GLU A 74 -19.48 -13.14 -21.29
CA GLU A 74 -20.94 -13.25 -21.49
C GLU A 74 -21.59 -14.15 -20.43
N GLY A 75 -20.90 -15.20 -19.96
CA GLY A 75 -21.33 -16.01 -18.81
C GLY A 75 -21.31 -15.24 -17.49
N GLN A 76 -20.31 -14.38 -17.25
CA GLN A 76 -20.21 -13.53 -16.06
C GLN A 76 -21.20 -12.35 -16.06
N GLU A 77 -21.62 -11.88 -17.24
CA GLU A 77 -22.76 -10.95 -17.35
C GLU A 77 -24.10 -11.64 -17.08
N GLY A 78 -24.18 -12.97 -17.26
CA GLY A 78 -25.38 -13.77 -16.99
C GLY A 78 -25.52 -14.23 -15.54
N ASP A 79 -24.41 -14.51 -14.85
CA ASP A 79 -24.40 -15.04 -13.47
C ASP A 79 -24.27 -13.91 -12.44
N ASP A 80 -25.42 -13.53 -11.87
CA ASP A 80 -25.66 -13.10 -10.47
C ASP A 80 -24.76 -12.02 -9.82
N SER A 81 -23.77 -11.45 -10.52
CA SER A 81 -22.92 -10.38 -9.96
C SER A 81 -23.74 -9.11 -9.72
N GLY A 82 -24.70 -8.80 -10.60
CA GLY A 82 -25.66 -7.72 -10.38
C GLY A 82 -26.61 -7.98 -9.21
N VAL A 83 -27.15 -9.20 -9.12
CA VAL A 83 -28.11 -9.59 -8.06
C VAL A 83 -27.44 -9.65 -6.69
N THR A 84 -26.21 -10.15 -6.62
CA THR A 84 -25.43 -10.15 -5.37
C THR A 84 -25.03 -8.74 -4.95
N LEU A 85 -24.73 -7.84 -5.89
CA LEU A 85 -24.43 -6.43 -5.57
C LEU A 85 -25.69 -5.68 -5.10
N GLU A 86 -26.86 -5.95 -5.70
CA GLU A 86 -28.15 -5.47 -5.21
C GLU A 86 -28.46 -6.03 -3.81
N GLN A 87 -28.21 -7.31 -3.56
CA GLN A 87 -28.39 -7.94 -2.25
C GLN A 87 -27.44 -7.37 -1.19
N ILE A 88 -26.19 -7.08 -1.55
CA ILE A 88 -25.22 -6.41 -0.66
C ILE A 88 -25.68 -4.97 -0.39
N SER A 89 -26.16 -4.25 -1.42
CA SER A 89 -26.64 -2.87 -1.25
C SER A 89 -27.84 -2.79 -0.31
N THR A 90 -28.79 -3.72 -0.44
CA THR A 90 -29.96 -3.82 0.47
C THR A 90 -29.53 -4.15 1.89
N GLN A 91 -28.62 -5.11 2.10
CA GLN A 91 -28.06 -5.41 3.42
C GLN A 91 -27.34 -4.21 4.05
N ILE A 92 -26.60 -3.43 3.27
CA ILE A 92 -25.93 -2.21 3.75
C ILE A 92 -26.97 -1.18 4.20
N THR A 93 -28.03 -0.96 3.42
CA THR A 93 -29.10 -0.02 3.82
C THR A 93 -29.85 -0.48 5.08
N GLU A 94 -30.08 -1.79 5.24
CA GLU A 94 -30.68 -2.36 6.45
C GLU A 94 -29.78 -2.16 7.67
N LEU A 95 -28.46 -2.37 7.53
CA LEU A 95 -27.49 -2.11 8.59
C LEU A 95 -27.45 -0.63 8.97
N HIS A 96 -27.50 0.28 7.99
CA HIS A 96 -27.59 1.71 8.27
C HIS A 96 -28.87 2.07 9.03
N HIS A 97 -30.02 1.48 8.67
CA HIS A 97 -31.26 1.70 9.41
C HIS A 97 -31.21 1.10 10.82
N PHE A 98 -30.57 -0.06 10.99
CA PHE A 98 -30.37 -0.67 12.30
C PHE A 98 -29.49 0.20 13.20
N VAL A 99 -28.38 0.72 12.67
CA VAL A 99 -27.48 1.64 13.40
C VAL A 99 -28.20 2.94 13.76
N ALA A 100 -28.91 3.55 12.82
CA ALA A 100 -29.71 4.76 13.07
C ALA A 100 -30.79 4.53 14.14
N ASN A 101 -31.44 3.35 14.13
CA ASN A 101 -32.44 2.98 15.13
C ASN A 101 -31.83 2.65 16.50
N THR A 102 -30.61 2.09 16.56
CA THR A 102 -29.91 1.89 17.84
C THR A 102 -29.43 3.20 18.46
N GLN A 103 -29.11 4.20 17.64
CA GLN A 103 -28.74 5.55 18.11
C GLN A 103 -29.96 6.35 18.60
N SER A 104 -31.15 6.16 18.02
CA SER A 104 -32.37 6.81 18.52
C SER A 104 -32.87 6.23 19.86
N VAL A 105 -32.67 4.92 20.09
CA VAL A 105 -33.06 4.26 21.35
C VAL A 105 -32.14 4.66 22.53
N THR A 106 -30.89 5.00 22.26
CA THR A 106 -29.94 5.44 23.30
C THR A 106 -30.12 6.90 23.70
N GLN A 107 -30.67 7.77 22.83
CA GLN A 107 -30.97 9.17 23.17
C GLN A 107 -32.25 9.35 24.00
N SER A 108 -33.17 8.38 24.02
CA SER A 108 -34.45 8.52 24.74
C SER A 108 -34.42 8.06 26.22
N SER A 109 -33.30 7.49 26.69
CA SER A 109 -33.21 6.92 28.05
C SER A 109 -32.29 7.69 29.00
N SER A 110 -31.73 8.84 28.58
CA SER A 110 -30.79 9.64 29.37
C SER A 110 -31.41 10.99 29.76
N LEU A 111 -32.40 10.96 30.65
CA LEU A 111 -32.79 12.12 31.45
C LEU A 111 -32.90 11.71 32.91
N THR A 112 -31.76 11.66 33.60
CA THR A 112 -31.64 12.05 35.01
C THR A 112 -30.16 12.16 35.39
N ALA A 113 -29.86 13.30 36.00
CA ALA A 113 -28.67 13.61 36.82
C ALA A 113 -27.39 14.10 36.14
N THR A 114 -27.16 15.40 36.40
CA THR A 114 -25.91 16.05 36.81
C THR A 114 -24.85 16.38 35.76
N ALA A 115 -24.66 17.69 35.65
CA ALA A 115 -23.68 18.41 34.87
C ALA A 115 -22.22 18.06 35.20
N THR A 116 -21.42 17.89 34.15
CA THR A 116 -20.03 18.35 34.04
C THR A 116 -19.74 18.59 32.56
N GLU A 117 -19.25 19.79 32.27
CA GLU A 117 -18.89 20.32 30.95
C GLU A 117 -17.61 19.63 30.44
N GLU A 118 -17.68 18.71 29.46
CA GLU A 118 -16.49 18.19 28.76
C GLU A 118 -16.80 17.38 27.46
N GLU A 119 -17.89 17.69 26.73
CA GLU A 119 -18.27 16.94 25.50
C GLU A 119 -18.52 17.84 24.27
N GLN A 120 -17.61 18.75 23.94
CA GLN A 120 -17.66 19.50 22.66
C GLN A 120 -16.59 19.10 21.63
N ASP A 121 -15.60 18.28 21.99
CA ASP A 121 -14.43 18.03 21.12
C ASP A 121 -14.59 16.84 20.15
N LEU A 122 -15.55 15.93 20.39
CA LEU A 122 -15.74 14.74 19.53
C LEU A 122 -16.70 14.97 18.36
N GLY A 123 -17.51 16.05 18.39
CA GLY A 123 -18.44 16.41 17.33
C GLY A 123 -17.77 17.02 16.10
N GLU A 124 -16.69 17.80 16.29
CA GLU A 124 -15.96 18.44 15.20
C GLU A 124 -15.14 17.42 14.38
N SER A 125 -14.58 16.39 15.01
CA SER A 125 -13.82 15.34 14.30
C SER A 125 -14.69 14.56 13.30
N LEU A 126 -15.94 14.25 13.65
CA LEU A 126 -16.85 13.55 12.74
C LEU A 126 -17.33 14.44 11.59
N SER A 127 -17.46 15.75 11.82
CA SER A 127 -17.79 16.73 10.78
C SER A 127 -16.61 16.96 9.82
N ALA A 128 -15.38 16.98 10.31
CA ALA A 128 -14.17 17.08 9.49
C ALA A 128 -14.01 15.87 8.56
N TRP A 129 -14.28 14.67 9.06
CA TRP A 129 -14.25 13.45 8.23
C TRP A 129 -15.38 13.38 7.19
N ALA A 130 -16.56 13.90 7.54
CA ALA A 130 -17.67 14.02 6.60
C ALA A 130 -17.35 15.02 5.46
N ALA A 131 -16.68 16.13 5.77
CA ALA A 131 -16.23 17.12 4.79
C ALA A 131 -15.19 16.54 3.81
N ILE A 132 -14.20 15.80 4.33
CA ILE A 132 -13.17 15.13 3.50
C ILE A 132 -13.82 14.08 2.58
N LYS A 133 -14.82 13.33 3.06
CA LYS A 133 -15.58 12.39 2.22
C LYS A 133 -16.35 13.09 1.10
N SER A 134 -16.98 14.23 1.39
CA SER A 134 -17.72 14.97 0.36
C SER A 134 -16.79 15.59 -0.68
N ASP A 135 -15.57 15.95 -0.31
CA ASP A 135 -14.56 16.50 -1.21
C ASP A 135 -14.06 15.43 -2.21
N ILE A 136 -13.79 14.22 -1.71
CA ILE A 136 -13.39 13.07 -2.54
C ILE A 136 -14.50 12.61 -3.49
N LEU A 137 -15.76 12.62 -3.04
CA LEU A 137 -16.91 12.19 -3.86
C LEU A 137 -17.35 13.26 -4.88
N SER A 138 -17.04 14.53 -4.64
CA SER A 138 -17.35 15.63 -5.56
C SER A 138 -16.41 15.68 -6.77
N GLY A 139 -15.31 14.92 -6.76
CA GLY A 139 -14.50 14.69 -7.95
C GLY A 139 -13.77 15.93 -8.49
N GLU A 140 -13.54 16.94 -7.65
CA GLU A 140 -12.81 18.16 -8.02
C GLU A 140 -11.40 18.12 -7.41
N ALA A 141 -10.60 17.16 -7.87
CA ALA A 141 -9.19 17.07 -7.53
C ALA A 141 -8.35 17.72 -8.64
N GLU A 142 -7.95 18.98 -8.43
CA GLU A 142 -6.79 19.59 -9.07
C GLU A 142 -5.53 19.07 -8.35
N PRO A 143 -4.66 18.27 -8.99
CA PRO A 143 -3.43 17.83 -8.36
C PRO A 143 -2.40 18.96 -8.35
N SER A 144 -2.17 19.55 -7.17
CA SER A 144 -0.92 20.25 -6.90
C SER A 144 0.17 19.22 -6.65
N SER A 145 1.15 19.27 -7.54
CA SER A 145 2.41 18.56 -7.52
C SER A 145 3.27 18.89 -6.31
N SER A 146 3.81 17.88 -5.64
CA SER A 146 5.12 17.98 -4.99
C SER A 146 5.93 16.71 -5.31
N SER A 147 6.87 16.88 -6.23
CA SER A 147 7.93 15.94 -6.60
C SER A 147 9.02 15.91 -5.53
N SER A 148 9.58 14.75 -5.27
CA SER A 148 10.94 14.59 -4.75
C SER A 148 11.52 13.32 -5.35
N ASP A 149 12.33 13.53 -6.39
CA ASP A 149 13.30 12.57 -6.91
C ASP A 149 14.57 12.71 -6.08
N ASP A 150 15.17 11.59 -5.67
CA ASP A 150 16.56 11.52 -5.24
C ASP A 150 17.33 10.60 -6.20
N ASP A 151 18.41 11.18 -6.72
CA ASP A 151 19.32 10.67 -7.74
C ASP A 151 20.40 9.74 -7.15
N ALA A 152 20.98 8.95 -8.04
CA ALA A 152 21.80 7.77 -7.81
C ALA A 152 23.23 8.06 -7.31
N SER A 153 23.86 7.01 -6.76
CA SER A 153 25.31 6.84 -6.87
C SER A 153 25.65 5.38 -7.19
N ASP A 154 26.38 5.26 -8.28
CA ASP A 154 26.95 4.08 -8.91
C ASP A 154 28.26 3.72 -8.19
N GLU A 155 28.39 2.51 -7.65
CA GLU A 155 29.69 1.97 -7.23
C GLU A 155 29.84 0.51 -7.67
N GLN A 156 30.82 0.31 -8.55
CA GLN A 156 31.26 -0.98 -9.08
C GLN A 156 31.77 -1.91 -7.96
N VAL A 157 31.21 -3.11 -7.81
CA VAL A 157 31.95 -4.26 -7.24
C VAL A 157 31.65 -5.56 -7.99
N SER A 158 32.63 -5.90 -8.83
CA SER A 158 33.26 -7.22 -9.00
C SER A 158 32.49 -8.47 -8.56
N GLY A 159 32.19 -9.32 -9.54
CA GLY A 159 31.59 -10.63 -9.34
C GLY A 159 32.49 -11.62 -8.61
N GLN A 160 31.88 -12.38 -7.70
CA GLN A 160 32.37 -13.68 -7.26
C GLN A 160 31.19 -14.63 -7.09
N THR A 161 31.19 -15.67 -7.93
CA THR A 161 30.25 -16.78 -7.93
C THR A 161 30.38 -17.61 -6.65
N THR A 162 29.32 -17.69 -5.85
CA THR A 162 29.18 -18.73 -4.82
C THR A 162 27.79 -19.35 -4.91
N LYS A 163 27.77 -20.67 -5.08
CA LYS A 163 26.58 -21.54 -5.08
C LYS A 163 25.94 -21.56 -3.69
N GLU A 164 24.64 -21.31 -3.58
CA GLU A 164 23.80 -21.67 -2.43
C GLU A 164 22.32 -21.64 -2.89
N SER A 165 21.61 -22.77 -2.93
CA SER A 165 20.78 -23.38 -1.86
C SER A 165 19.56 -22.54 -1.41
N PRO A 166 18.42 -23.19 -1.09
CA PRO A 166 17.08 -22.57 -1.11
C PRO A 166 16.81 -21.67 0.12
N PRO A 167 16.06 -20.55 -0.02
CA PRO A 167 15.82 -19.61 1.07
C PRO A 167 14.47 -19.87 1.75
N GLU A 168 14.46 -20.58 2.88
CA GLU A 168 13.26 -20.67 3.75
C GLU A 168 13.48 -20.12 5.18
N GLU A 169 14.60 -19.45 5.47
CA GLU A 169 14.93 -19.11 6.87
C GLU A 169 15.28 -17.64 7.17
N ILE A 170 14.93 -16.70 6.28
CA ILE A 170 15.34 -15.28 6.44
C ILE A 170 14.31 -14.43 7.21
N VAL A 171 13.02 -14.77 7.21
CA VAL A 171 11.99 -13.83 7.70
C VAL A 171 11.83 -13.80 9.24
N GLN A 172 12.41 -14.75 9.99
CA GLN A 172 12.29 -14.77 11.47
C GLN A 172 13.53 -14.26 12.22
N LYS A 173 14.63 -13.94 11.54
CA LYS A 173 15.87 -13.45 12.21
C LYS A 173 16.05 -11.93 12.20
N GLU A 174 15.23 -11.20 11.46
CA GLU A 174 15.40 -9.76 11.26
C GLU A 174 14.75 -8.87 12.33
N ILE A 175 14.12 -9.47 13.35
CA ILE A 175 13.62 -8.74 14.54
C ILE A 175 14.63 -8.81 15.71
N ALA A 176 15.67 -9.67 15.62
CA ALA A 176 16.62 -9.88 16.71
C ALA A 176 17.89 -8.99 16.64
N HIS A 177 18.00 -8.15 15.61
CA HIS A 177 19.12 -7.22 15.47
C HIS A 177 18.60 -5.81 15.18
N ILE A 178 17.84 -5.27 16.14
CA ILE A 178 17.81 -3.82 16.31
C ILE A 178 19.25 -3.45 16.68
N PRO A 179 20.00 -2.73 15.84
CA PRO A 179 21.33 -2.28 16.23
C PRO A 179 21.18 -1.55 17.55
N GLU A 180 22.04 -1.92 18.51
CA GLU A 180 22.17 -1.26 19.79
C GLU A 180 22.77 0.14 19.52
N ILE A 181 21.98 1.00 18.87
CA ILE A 181 22.29 2.40 18.66
C ILE A 181 22.53 2.94 20.05
N SER A 182 23.72 3.45 20.33
CA SER A 182 24.08 3.93 21.66
C SER A 182 23.24 5.17 21.99
N TRP A 183 22.04 4.94 22.52
CA TRP A 183 20.98 5.89 22.86
C TRP A 183 21.39 6.97 23.87
N ALA A 184 22.58 6.84 24.45
CA ALA A 184 23.12 7.71 25.48
C ALA A 184 23.67 9.04 24.94
N SER A 185 23.68 9.26 23.62
CA SER A 185 24.41 10.38 23.00
C SER A 185 23.56 11.38 22.21
N LEU A 186 22.26 11.15 22.00
CA LEU A 186 21.43 12.14 21.30
C LEU A 186 21.05 13.29 22.24
N THR A 187 21.56 14.48 21.94
CA THR A 187 21.18 15.74 22.57
C THR A 187 19.92 16.30 21.93
N LEU A 188 19.15 17.07 22.70
CA LEU A 188 18.00 17.82 22.19
C LEU A 188 18.46 18.73 21.04
N PRO A 189 17.82 18.71 19.85
CA PRO A 189 18.14 19.61 18.75
C PRO A 189 18.05 21.08 19.21
N GLU A 190 19.02 21.91 18.84
CA GLU A 190 19.03 23.34 19.17
C GLU A 190 18.01 24.10 18.30
N GLU A 191 17.40 25.14 18.87
CA GLU A 191 16.46 25.99 18.14
C GLU A 191 17.20 26.78 17.05
N THR A 192 16.80 26.60 15.79
CA THR A 192 17.39 27.29 14.64
C THR A 192 16.59 28.54 14.30
N ASP A 193 17.25 29.69 14.17
CA ASP A 193 16.61 30.95 13.78
C ASP A 193 16.34 30.97 12.26
N PHE A 194 15.07 30.83 11.87
CA PHE A 194 14.65 30.73 10.47
C PHE A 194 14.97 31.97 9.63
N GLU A 195 15.12 33.14 10.26
CA GLU A 195 15.36 34.39 9.51
C GLU A 195 16.83 34.57 9.12
N GLN A 196 17.75 33.88 9.79
CA GLN A 196 19.20 34.06 9.62
C GLN A 196 19.92 32.79 9.14
N ALA A 197 19.22 31.67 9.11
CA ALA A 197 19.80 30.37 8.75
C ALA A 197 19.94 30.20 7.24
N ASP A 198 21.11 29.71 6.83
CA ASP A 198 21.38 29.30 5.44
C ASP A 198 20.65 27.98 5.11
N PHE A 199 20.37 27.72 3.84
CA PHE A 199 19.60 26.54 3.40
C PHE A 199 20.20 25.23 3.91
N GLY A 200 21.53 25.08 3.83
CA GLY A 200 22.23 23.89 4.34
C GLY A 200 22.08 23.72 5.86
N THR A 201 22.04 24.82 6.62
CA THR A 201 21.83 24.77 8.07
C THR A 201 20.40 24.39 8.44
N LEU A 202 19.42 24.83 7.65
CA LEU A 202 18.02 24.44 7.81
C LEU A 202 17.83 22.95 7.50
N GLN A 203 18.44 22.44 6.43
CA GLN A 203 18.40 21.02 6.09
C GLN A 203 18.99 20.17 7.21
N GLN A 204 20.18 20.52 7.71
CA GLN A 204 20.82 19.81 8.81
C GLN A 204 19.99 19.88 10.10
N ALA A 205 19.36 21.03 10.39
CA ALA A 205 18.46 21.16 11.53
C ALA A 205 17.25 20.24 11.41
N ILE A 206 16.63 20.15 10.23
CA ILE A 206 15.51 19.23 9.96
C ILE A 206 15.95 17.78 10.15
N GLU A 207 17.08 17.37 9.55
CA GLU A 207 17.62 16.02 9.69
C GLU A 207 17.89 15.66 11.16
N SER A 208 18.51 16.57 11.93
CA SER A 208 18.78 16.36 13.36
C SER A 208 17.50 16.23 14.18
N ARG A 209 16.45 16.99 13.83
CA ARG A 209 15.13 16.93 14.47
C ARG A 209 14.44 15.62 14.15
N ASP A 210 14.46 15.18 12.90
CA ASP A 210 13.78 13.96 12.46
C ASP A 210 14.46 12.72 13.06
N GLN A 211 15.78 12.73 13.20
CA GLN A 211 16.53 11.73 13.96
C GLN A 211 16.10 11.70 15.44
N TYR A 212 15.94 12.87 16.07
CA TYR A 212 15.50 12.97 17.46
C TYR A 212 14.03 12.55 17.66
N ILE A 213 13.13 12.89 16.72
CA ILE A 213 11.74 12.41 16.72
C ILE A 213 11.70 10.89 16.61
N SER A 214 12.46 10.32 15.68
CA SER A 214 12.58 8.87 15.51
C SER A 214 13.06 8.20 16.81
N TYR A 215 14.05 8.80 17.47
CA TYR A 215 14.51 8.39 18.79
C TYR A 215 13.39 8.42 19.86
N LEU A 216 12.64 9.52 19.96
CA LEU A 216 11.55 9.64 20.94
C LEU A 216 10.46 8.60 20.69
N VAL A 217 10.08 8.38 19.43
CA VAL A 217 9.09 7.37 19.04
C VAL A 217 9.57 5.97 19.46
N GLN A 218 10.84 5.64 19.20
CA GLN A 218 11.38 4.35 19.59
C GLN A 218 11.44 4.18 21.11
N LYS A 219 11.86 5.22 21.84
CA LYS A 219 11.86 5.22 23.30
C LYS A 219 10.46 5.03 23.88
N LEU A 220 9.45 5.69 23.33
CA LEU A 220 8.05 5.51 23.72
C LEU A 220 7.59 4.07 23.47
N ARG A 221 7.88 3.50 22.29
CA ARG A 221 7.57 2.09 21.99
C ARG A 221 8.23 1.11 22.96
N ILE A 222 9.49 1.34 23.34
CA ILE A 222 10.17 0.51 24.34
C ILE A 222 9.52 0.68 25.72
N ALA A 223 9.18 1.91 26.11
CA ALA A 223 8.51 2.17 27.39
C ALA A 223 7.11 1.51 27.44
N GLU A 224 6.35 1.57 26.35
CA GLU A 224 5.05 0.90 26.23
C GLU A 224 5.20 -0.62 26.34
N THR A 225 6.18 -1.21 25.66
CA THR A 225 6.37 -2.66 25.64
C THR A 225 6.99 -3.21 26.93
N THR A 226 7.81 -2.44 27.64
CA THR A 226 8.43 -2.88 28.91
C THR A 226 7.46 -2.96 30.08
N GLY A 227 6.31 -2.26 30.01
CA GLY A 227 5.26 -2.34 31.02
C GLY A 227 4.32 -3.54 30.89
N LEU A 228 4.34 -4.23 29.75
CA LEU A 228 3.46 -5.36 29.47
C LEU A 228 4.18 -6.69 29.76
N PRO A 229 3.64 -7.53 30.66
CA PRO A 229 4.18 -8.88 30.85
C PRO A 229 4.11 -9.66 29.52
N LYS A 230 5.26 -10.12 29.03
CA LYS A 230 5.31 -10.99 27.83
C LYS A 230 4.50 -12.28 28.02
N ASP A 231 4.45 -12.78 29.26
CA ASP A 231 3.73 -14.00 29.62
C ASP A 231 2.53 -13.69 30.52
N TRP A 232 1.33 -13.59 29.94
CA TRP A 232 0.07 -13.38 30.66
C TRP A 232 -0.24 -14.46 31.72
N SER A 233 0.39 -15.63 31.59
CA SER A 233 0.29 -16.74 32.55
C SER A 233 0.96 -16.45 33.90
N THR A 234 1.86 -15.45 33.95
CA THR A 234 2.58 -15.08 35.18
C THR A 234 1.79 -14.10 36.06
N ILE A 235 0.72 -13.51 35.52
CA ILE A 235 -0.14 -12.58 36.25
C ILE A 235 -1.10 -13.39 37.11
N ASP A 236 -1.10 -13.14 38.42
CA ASP A 236 -1.97 -13.77 39.41
C ASP A 236 -3.42 -13.26 39.25
N ALA A 237 -4.09 -13.73 38.20
CA ALA A 237 -5.43 -13.35 37.80
C ALA A 237 -6.36 -14.59 37.78
N PRO A 238 -7.69 -14.42 37.96
CA PRO A 238 -8.66 -15.50 37.82
C PRO A 238 -8.51 -16.25 36.48
N LYS A 239 -8.62 -17.59 36.52
CA LYS A 239 -8.43 -18.47 35.35
C LYS A 239 -9.34 -18.13 34.16
N GLU A 240 -10.55 -17.66 34.44
CA GLU A 240 -11.49 -17.22 33.39
C GLU A 240 -10.98 -15.99 32.63
N LEU A 241 -10.36 -15.03 33.35
CA LEU A 241 -9.75 -13.86 32.74
C LEU A 241 -8.50 -14.25 31.95
N GLN A 242 -7.67 -15.15 32.47
CA GLN A 242 -6.51 -15.68 31.74
C GLN A 242 -6.94 -16.37 30.43
N GLN A 243 -8.03 -17.13 30.43
CA GLN A 243 -8.56 -17.76 29.22
C GLN A 243 -9.08 -16.73 28.21
N ARG A 244 -9.82 -15.71 28.68
CA ARG A 244 -10.31 -14.64 27.80
C ARG A 244 -9.16 -13.81 27.23
N LEU A 245 -8.16 -13.47 28.04
CA LEU A 245 -6.95 -12.77 27.59
C LEU A 245 -6.19 -13.61 26.56
N GLY A 246 -6.07 -14.92 26.78
CA GLY A 246 -5.48 -15.84 25.79
C GLY A 246 -6.23 -15.83 24.46
N GLN A 247 -7.56 -15.90 24.48
CA GLN A 247 -8.40 -15.84 23.27
C GLN A 247 -8.29 -14.49 22.55
N LEU A 248 -8.24 -13.39 23.30
CA LEU A 248 -8.05 -12.05 22.73
C LEU A 248 -6.64 -11.90 22.14
N ALA A 249 -5.61 -12.41 22.81
CA ALA A 249 -4.24 -12.41 22.31
C ALA A 249 -4.13 -13.18 20.99
N THR A 250 -4.65 -14.41 20.92
CA THR A 250 -4.64 -15.20 19.67
C THR A 250 -5.40 -14.49 18.55
N ARG A 251 -6.54 -13.85 18.87
CA ARG A 251 -7.31 -13.09 17.87
C ARG A 251 -6.53 -11.88 17.37
N LEU A 252 -5.85 -11.15 18.27
CA LEU A 252 -5.04 -10.00 17.89
C LEU A 252 -3.84 -10.42 17.04
N GLU A 253 -3.16 -11.51 17.40
CA GLU A 253 -2.08 -12.10 16.60
C GLU A 253 -2.57 -12.50 15.20
N GLU A 254 -3.75 -13.13 15.10
CA GLU A 254 -4.37 -13.46 13.80
C GLU A 254 -4.67 -12.21 12.98
N THR A 255 -5.26 -11.16 13.59
CA THR A 255 -5.54 -9.91 12.88
C THR A 255 -4.27 -9.19 12.45
N LEU A 256 -3.23 -9.22 13.28
CA LEU A 256 -1.92 -8.64 12.97
C LEU A 256 -1.32 -9.37 11.77
N ARG A 257 -1.30 -10.70 11.79
CA ARG A 257 -0.82 -11.53 10.67
C ARG A 257 -1.58 -11.25 9.38
N LEU A 258 -2.90 -11.07 9.43
CA LEU A 258 -3.69 -10.71 8.25
C LEU A 258 -3.31 -9.32 7.72
N SER A 259 -3.15 -8.33 8.60
CA SER A 259 -2.73 -6.98 8.21
C SER A 259 -1.31 -6.94 7.63
N GLU A 260 -0.39 -7.75 8.15
CA GLU A 260 0.96 -7.88 7.59
C GLU A 260 0.92 -8.45 6.17
N VAL A 261 0.09 -9.48 5.95
CA VAL A 261 -0.12 -10.05 4.61
C VAL A 261 -0.72 -8.99 3.67
N GLU A 262 -1.73 -8.24 4.10
CA GLU A 262 -2.34 -7.16 3.31
C GLU A 262 -1.32 -6.09 2.92
N ILE A 263 -0.55 -5.57 3.90
CA ILE A 263 0.51 -4.60 3.65
C ILE A 263 1.57 -5.18 2.70
N SER A 264 1.94 -6.46 2.83
CA SER A 264 2.90 -7.10 1.92
C SER A 264 2.36 -7.18 0.49
N MET A 265 1.05 -7.44 0.32
CA MET A 265 0.38 -7.44 -0.98
C MET A 265 0.32 -6.04 -1.59
N GLU A 266 0.03 -5.02 -0.79
CA GLU A 266 0.05 -3.62 -1.24
C GLU A 266 1.45 -3.18 -1.65
N ARG A 267 2.49 -3.49 -0.87
CA ARG A 267 3.88 -3.22 -1.23
C ARG A 267 4.26 -3.91 -2.54
N ALA A 268 3.87 -5.17 -2.72
CA ALA A 268 4.12 -5.90 -3.96
C ALA A 268 3.37 -5.28 -5.16
N ARG A 269 2.14 -4.79 -4.95
CA ARG A 269 1.36 -4.09 -5.97
C ARG A 269 2.01 -2.77 -6.35
N LEU A 270 2.35 -1.92 -5.37
CA LEU A 270 3.05 -0.66 -5.59
C LEU A 270 4.40 -0.87 -6.29
N SER A 271 5.14 -1.92 -5.93
CA SER A 271 6.39 -2.28 -6.61
C SER A 271 6.15 -2.59 -8.09
N ARG A 272 5.15 -3.40 -8.43
CA ARG A 272 4.81 -3.68 -9.85
C ARG A 272 4.34 -2.44 -10.60
N GLU A 273 3.54 -1.60 -9.96
CA GLU A 273 3.05 -0.34 -10.54
C GLU A 273 4.21 0.64 -10.78
N SER A 274 5.14 0.77 -9.82
CA SER A 274 6.35 1.59 -9.97
C SER A 274 7.22 1.12 -11.15
N ILE A 275 7.45 -0.20 -11.28
CA ILE A 275 8.18 -0.77 -12.43
C ILE A 275 7.46 -0.48 -13.74
N ARG A 276 6.12 -0.59 -13.76
CA ARG A 276 5.32 -0.27 -14.96
C ARG A 276 5.45 1.20 -15.34
N LEU A 277 5.40 2.12 -14.37
CA LEU A 277 5.58 3.54 -14.59
C LEU A 277 6.97 3.84 -15.13
N GLN A 278 8.03 3.28 -14.53
CA GLN A 278 9.40 3.40 -15.02
C GLN A 278 9.55 2.90 -16.48
N LEU A 279 8.90 1.79 -16.84
CA LEU A 279 8.92 1.30 -18.22
C LEU A 279 8.19 2.23 -19.20
N VAL A 280 7.08 2.85 -18.77
CA VAL A 280 6.36 3.85 -19.56
C VAL A 280 7.20 5.11 -19.73
N GLU A 281 7.84 5.58 -18.66
CA GLU A 281 8.74 6.73 -18.69
C GLU A 281 9.96 6.48 -19.58
N GLN A 282 10.59 5.31 -19.49
CA GLN A 282 11.66 4.90 -20.40
C GLN A 282 11.19 4.83 -21.86
N ARG A 283 9.92 4.48 -22.12
CA ARG A 283 9.36 4.48 -23.47
C ARG A 283 9.14 5.92 -23.97
N ILE A 284 8.52 6.77 -23.16
CA ILE A 284 8.27 8.18 -23.48
C ILE A 284 9.59 8.90 -23.71
N SER A 285 10.58 8.74 -22.84
CA SER A 285 11.91 9.33 -23.01
C SER A 285 12.60 8.87 -24.30
N LYS A 286 12.46 7.60 -24.70
CA LYS A 286 12.94 7.11 -26.01
C LYS A 286 12.19 7.74 -27.18
N GLU A 287 10.88 7.93 -27.07
CA GLU A 287 10.06 8.57 -28.10
C GLU A 287 10.38 10.07 -28.23
N LEU A 288 10.54 10.79 -27.12
CA LEU A 288 11.00 12.18 -27.09
C LEU A 288 12.38 12.34 -27.72
N LYS A 289 13.34 11.47 -27.34
CA LYS A 289 14.68 11.42 -27.96
C LYS A 289 14.61 11.18 -29.47
N LYS A 290 13.70 10.31 -29.95
CA LYS A 290 13.48 10.07 -31.39
C LYS A 290 12.86 11.26 -32.12
N LEU A 291 11.99 12.03 -31.46
CA LEU A 291 11.36 13.22 -32.02
C LEU A 291 12.31 14.42 -32.10
N GLY A 292 13.56 14.28 -31.64
CA GLY A 292 14.48 15.41 -31.55
C GLY A 292 14.07 16.44 -30.50
N ILE A 293 13.05 16.12 -29.69
CA ILE A 293 12.80 16.74 -28.39
C ILE A 293 13.75 16.02 -27.44
N SER A 294 15.06 16.18 -27.67
CA SER A 294 15.99 15.96 -26.58
C SER A 294 15.45 16.82 -25.45
N HIS A 295 15.12 16.18 -24.33
CA HIS A 295 15.29 16.78 -23.02
C HIS A 295 16.77 17.16 -22.97
N GLN A 296 17.12 18.23 -23.68
CA GLN A 296 18.20 19.08 -23.32
C GLN A 296 17.66 19.60 -22.01
N GLU A 297 18.00 18.89 -20.95
CA GLU A 297 18.50 19.54 -19.75
C GLU A 297 19.42 20.66 -20.25
N ASP A 298 18.82 21.78 -20.67
CA ASP A 298 19.14 23.01 -19.99
C ASP A 298 19.00 22.62 -18.52
N GLU A 299 20.11 22.15 -17.96
CA GLU A 299 20.57 22.56 -16.66
C GLU A 299 20.04 23.99 -16.52
N ILE A 300 18.83 24.11 -15.95
CA ILE A 300 18.28 25.39 -15.54
C ILE A 300 19.23 25.74 -14.42
N ASP A 301 20.33 26.36 -14.82
CA ASP A 301 21.23 27.11 -14.00
C ASP A 301 20.32 28.15 -13.37
N TRP A 302 19.75 27.81 -12.22
CA TRP A 302 18.83 28.68 -11.49
C TRP A 302 19.52 30.01 -11.17
N ASP A 303 20.86 30.02 -11.14
CA ASP A 303 21.70 31.22 -11.05
C ASP A 303 21.65 32.11 -12.31
N ARG A 304 21.43 31.55 -13.51
CA ARG A 304 21.31 32.33 -14.75
C ARG A 304 19.91 32.91 -14.96
N PHE A 305 18.90 32.36 -14.29
CA PHE A 305 17.52 32.82 -14.37
C PHE A 305 17.25 34.12 -13.57
N GLU A 306 18.16 34.54 -12.68
CA GLU A 306 18.05 35.85 -12.02
C GLU A 306 18.54 37.01 -12.90
N GLU A 307 19.55 36.82 -13.77
CA GLU A 307 20.05 37.90 -14.63
C GLU A 307 19.17 38.15 -15.88
N GLU A 308 18.47 37.14 -16.43
CA GLU A 308 17.67 37.31 -17.65
C GLU A 308 16.20 37.75 -17.43
N LYS A 309 15.70 37.74 -16.18
CA LYS A 309 14.34 38.22 -15.85
C LYS A 309 14.12 39.73 -16.07
N SER A 310 15.17 40.51 -16.35
CA SER A 310 15.02 41.92 -16.75
C SER A 310 14.63 42.12 -18.23
N GLY A 311 14.84 41.12 -19.09
CA GLY A 311 14.66 41.26 -20.55
C GLY A 311 13.35 40.72 -21.13
N GLN A 312 12.82 39.61 -20.61
CA GLN A 312 11.69 38.91 -21.23
C GLN A 312 10.32 39.56 -20.98
N GLY A 313 10.17 40.39 -19.95
CA GLY A 313 8.93 41.15 -19.68
C GLY A 313 8.57 42.16 -20.78
N SER A 314 9.54 42.54 -21.63
CA SER A 314 9.33 43.52 -22.71
C SER A 314 8.73 42.92 -23.99
N ARG A 315 8.88 41.61 -24.25
CA ARG A 315 8.29 40.97 -25.45
C ARG A 315 6.79 40.77 -25.32
N TRP A 316 6.30 40.37 -24.15
CA TRP A 316 4.87 40.19 -23.89
C TRP A 316 4.12 41.54 -23.85
N ARG A 317 4.74 42.61 -23.33
CA ARG A 317 4.18 43.98 -23.38
C ARG A 317 4.04 44.53 -24.79
N ARG A 318 4.98 44.22 -25.70
CA ARG A 318 4.85 44.58 -27.13
C ARG A 318 3.77 43.77 -27.84
N LEU A 319 3.60 42.50 -27.49
CA LEU A 319 2.58 41.64 -28.10
C LEU A 319 1.15 42.06 -27.70
N LEU A 320 0.98 42.60 -26.49
CA LEU A 320 -0.30 43.11 -25.97
C LEU A 320 -0.57 44.59 -26.32
N GLY A 321 0.29 45.24 -27.09
CA GLY A 321 0.10 46.64 -27.50
C GLY A 321 0.15 47.66 -26.36
N MET A 322 0.62 47.27 -25.17
CA MET A 322 0.68 48.14 -23.98
C MET A 322 2.00 48.93 -23.88
N GLY A 323 2.70 49.14 -25.00
CA GLY A 323 4.06 49.66 -25.02
C GLY A 323 4.32 50.67 -26.14
N SER A 324 3.57 51.76 -26.15
CA SER A 324 3.99 53.04 -26.74
C SER A 324 3.05 54.15 -26.25
N ASP A 325 3.57 55.04 -25.41
CA ASP A 325 3.31 56.49 -25.42
C ASP A 325 4.23 57.14 -24.37
N ASP A 326 5.48 57.36 -24.79
CA ASP A 326 6.30 58.57 -24.55
C ASP A 326 7.69 58.41 -25.20
#